data_AF-A0A1G3WL88-F1
#
_entry.id   AF-A0A1G3WL88-F1
#
_cell.length_a   1.000
_cell.length_b   1.000
_cell.length_c   1.000
_cell.angle_alpha   90.00
_cell.angle_beta   90.00
_cell.angle_gamma   90.00
#
_symmetry.space_group_name_H-M   'P 1'
#
loop_
_entity.id
_entity.type
_entity.pdbx_description
1 polymer ?
#
loop_
_entity_poly.entity_id
_entity_poly.type
_entity_poly.pdbx_seq_one_letter_code
_entity_poly.pdbx_strand_id
1 'polypeptide(L)'
;MRILKSRKGMSFAAVLGLSMFIIATVTTVFVISFQQSRLVDVTIENTAEYENAKNAVIATLSIIARDQDLDPTYLSGLAAYMGVTVSDLGNGAFSVTGTVDADASVTSYIVYEDALETSYETFLQFTGSEPDFSLDPTVRVEPILVAYMTQFVDAEYGLTAPTLTTFQSVMTYYENTVRIAEGYASITAATLQNMANPTINVDTYVTGGVSLANNKDLTINSANCYINGNLTLGTSGDITITDGSVLIVDGTLTIKNNAKITGGTVIVKGNLTISSSNNNTYEYIHSTIYVRDTFTSDRHVVFGDATYGPTFLFCGLNCNLDSNKSNTATGILYAVCNNFYGNNAAVVLSGGVYAASTKQLSASGIAANATLDGSADLFAMGVPDTLGVSTGGFPGFRFTYPAID
;
A
#
# COMPACT_ATOMS: atom_id res chain seq x y z
N MET A 1 26.24 73.68 -18.26
CA MET A 1 24.89 74.10 -18.72
C MET A 1 24.84 74.12 -20.25
N ARG A 2 24.59 72.98 -20.91
CA ARG A 2 24.42 72.91 -22.38
C ARG A 2 23.59 71.72 -22.90
N ILE A 3 22.79 71.08 -22.03
CA ILE A 3 21.86 69.99 -22.43
C ILE A 3 20.37 70.41 -22.31
N LEU A 4 20.07 71.56 -21.69
CA LEU A 4 18.69 72.04 -21.46
C LEU A 4 18.23 73.14 -22.44
N LYS A 5 18.71 73.16 -23.68
CA LYS A 5 18.24 74.12 -24.73
C LYS A 5 17.95 73.49 -26.10
N SER A 6 17.51 72.22 -26.12
CA SER A 6 16.94 71.60 -27.32
C SER A 6 15.50 71.18 -27.04
N ARG A 7 14.54 72.09 -27.29
CA ARG A 7 13.12 71.74 -27.47
C ARG A 7 12.91 71.06 -28.84
N LYS A 8 13.55 69.90 -29.04
CA LYS A 8 13.06 68.94 -30.05
C LYS A 8 12.01 68.11 -29.33
N GLY A 9 10.73 68.40 -29.57
CA GLY A 9 9.65 67.55 -29.10
C GLY A 9 9.94 66.11 -29.48
N MET A 10 9.73 65.18 -28.54
CA MET A 10 9.74 63.75 -28.88
C MET A 10 8.88 63.57 -30.14
N SER A 11 9.41 62.85 -31.13
CA SER A 11 8.63 62.56 -32.32
C SER A 11 7.32 61.90 -31.89
N PHE A 12 6.22 62.24 -32.55
CA PHE A 12 4.90 61.68 -32.23
C PHE A 12 4.93 60.15 -32.13
N ALA A 13 5.76 59.49 -32.95
CA ALA A 13 6.01 58.05 -32.88
C ALA A 13 6.60 57.57 -31.53
N ALA A 14 7.50 58.33 -30.90
CA ALA A 14 8.08 57.97 -29.61
C ALA A 14 7.06 58.10 -28.46
N VAL A 15 6.21 59.13 -28.50
CA VAL A 15 5.11 59.29 -27.53
C VAL A 15 4.10 58.16 -27.69
N LEU A 16 3.73 57.83 -28.93
CA LEU A 16 2.77 56.76 -29.22
C LEU A 16 3.31 55.37 -28.84
N GLY A 17 4.61 55.14 -29.06
CA GLY A 17 5.31 53.93 -28.60
C GLY A 17 5.34 53.80 -27.07
N LEU A 18 5.62 54.89 -26.36
CA LEU A 18 5.60 54.90 -24.89
C LEU A 18 4.17 54.67 -24.35
N SER A 19 3.17 55.32 -24.95
CA SER A 19 1.76 55.13 -24.58
C SER A 19 1.29 53.70 -24.84
N MET A 20 1.63 53.11 -25.98
CA MET A 20 1.34 51.69 -26.27
C MET A 20 2.03 50.75 -25.28
N PHE A 21 3.29 51.03 -24.93
CA PHE A 21 4.02 50.23 -23.93
C PHE A 21 3.37 50.30 -22.55
N ILE A 22 2.96 51.49 -22.11
CA ILE A 22 2.26 51.66 -20.83
C ILE A 22 0.92 50.93 -20.85
N ILE A 23 0.12 51.08 -21.93
CA ILE A 23 -1.16 50.38 -22.06
C ILE A 23 -0.94 48.87 -22.03
N ALA A 24 -0.01 48.34 -22.83
CA ALA A 24 0.30 46.92 -22.85
C ALA A 24 0.73 46.39 -21.48
N THR A 25 1.61 47.12 -20.78
CA THR A 25 2.09 46.71 -19.45
C THR A 25 0.96 46.71 -18.43
N VAL A 26 0.12 47.75 -18.41
CA VAL A 26 -1.05 47.83 -17.51
C VAL A 26 -2.05 46.72 -17.83
N THR A 27 -2.33 46.45 -19.10
CA THR A 27 -3.21 45.35 -19.51
C THR A 27 -2.66 44.00 -19.08
N THR A 28 -1.37 43.74 -19.27
CA THR A 28 -0.74 42.47 -18.83
C THR A 28 -0.82 42.29 -17.32
N VAL A 29 -0.51 43.32 -16.53
CA VAL A 29 -0.61 43.25 -15.06
C VAL A 29 -2.06 42.98 -14.65
N PHE A 30 -3.02 43.68 -15.26
CA PHE A 30 -4.44 43.49 -14.94
C PHE A 30 -4.93 42.07 -15.24
N VAL A 31 -4.55 41.51 -16.41
CA VAL A 31 -4.91 40.13 -16.80
C VAL A 31 -4.31 39.12 -15.84
N ILE A 32 -3.02 39.26 -15.49
CA ILE A 32 -2.34 38.36 -14.56
C ILE A 32 -2.99 38.42 -13.18
N SER A 33 -3.25 39.62 -12.64
CA SER A 33 -3.89 39.78 -11.34
C SER A 33 -5.31 39.19 -11.31
N PHE A 34 -6.08 39.36 -12.39
CA PHE A 34 -7.41 38.77 -12.50
C PHE A 34 -7.37 37.24 -12.55
N GLN A 35 -6.43 36.66 -13.32
CA GLN A 35 -6.26 35.20 -13.39
C GLN A 35 -5.82 34.61 -12.05
N GLN A 36 -4.89 35.27 -11.35
CA GLN A 36 -4.46 34.84 -10.03
C GLN A 36 -5.59 34.92 -9.00
N SER A 37 -6.40 35.98 -9.02
CA SER A 37 -7.58 36.09 -8.14
C SER A 37 -8.54 34.92 -8.37
N ARG A 38 -8.87 34.61 -9.63
CA ARG A 38 -9.75 33.47 -9.95
C ARG A 38 -9.18 32.14 -9.48
N LEU A 39 -7.86 31.92 -9.61
CA LEU A 39 -7.23 30.68 -9.14
C LEU A 39 -7.32 30.54 -7.62
N VAL A 40 -7.12 31.64 -6.89
CA VAL A 40 -7.28 31.65 -5.42
C VAL A 40 -8.72 31.35 -5.04
N ASP A 41 -9.71 31.98 -5.69
CA ASP A 41 -11.12 31.75 -5.39
C ASP A 41 -11.52 30.28 -5.62
N VAL A 42 -11.11 29.70 -6.75
CA VAL A 42 -11.34 28.26 -7.06
C VAL A 42 -10.66 27.36 -6.04
N THR A 43 -9.44 27.69 -5.61
CA THR A 43 -8.72 26.89 -4.61
C THR A 43 -9.43 26.93 -3.25
N ILE A 44 -9.95 28.10 -2.87
CA ILE A 44 -10.71 28.27 -1.61
C ILE A 44 -12.00 27.48 -1.67
N GLU A 45 -12.73 27.54 -2.79
CA GLU A 45 -13.98 26.81 -3.00
C GLU A 45 -13.77 25.30 -2.89
N ASN A 46 -12.81 24.74 -3.65
CA ASN A 46 -12.50 23.31 -3.59
C ASN A 46 -12.05 22.85 -2.19
N THR A 47 -11.28 23.69 -1.47
CA THR A 47 -10.86 23.36 -0.10
C THR A 47 -12.05 23.36 0.87
N ALA A 48 -12.97 24.30 0.71
CA ALA A 48 -14.17 24.39 1.53
C ALA A 48 -15.14 23.23 1.26
N GLU A 49 -15.34 22.86 0.00
CA GLU A 49 -16.13 21.71 -0.41
C GLU A 49 -15.55 20.41 0.15
N TYR A 50 -14.23 20.24 0.07
CA TYR A 50 -13.54 19.08 0.64
C TYR A 50 -13.73 18.98 2.16
N GLU A 51 -13.46 20.06 2.91
CA GLU A 51 -13.64 20.03 4.37
C GLU A 51 -15.11 19.84 4.78
N ASN A 52 -16.07 20.36 4.01
CA ASN A 52 -17.50 20.12 4.23
C ASN A 52 -17.85 18.64 4.02
N ALA A 53 -17.43 18.05 2.90
CA ALA A 53 -17.67 16.64 2.58
C ALA A 53 -17.06 15.72 3.65
N LYS A 54 -15.80 15.96 4.02
CA LYS A 54 -15.09 15.23 5.08
C LYS A 54 -15.79 15.33 6.43
N ASN A 55 -16.20 16.53 6.84
CA ASN A 55 -16.91 16.71 8.11
C ASN A 55 -18.29 16.02 8.10
N ALA A 56 -19.02 16.05 6.98
CA ALA A 56 -20.28 15.35 6.83
C ALA A 56 -20.11 13.83 6.94
N VAL A 57 -19.09 13.26 6.31
CA VAL A 57 -18.74 11.84 6.42
C VAL A 57 -18.40 11.48 7.88
N ILE A 58 -17.50 12.22 8.55
CA ILE A 58 -17.11 11.95 9.95
C ILE A 58 -18.31 12.04 10.90
N ALA A 59 -19.15 13.05 10.74
CA ALA A 59 -20.33 13.22 11.57
C ALA A 59 -21.35 12.09 11.34
N THR A 60 -21.54 11.67 10.09
CA THR A 60 -22.41 10.52 9.76
C THR A 60 -21.92 9.25 10.42
N LEU A 61 -20.63 8.92 10.28
CA LEU A 61 -20.01 7.76 10.93
C LEU A 61 -20.16 7.80 12.45
N SER A 62 -19.95 8.98 13.04
CA SER A 62 -20.07 9.19 14.49
C SER A 62 -21.51 8.97 14.98
N ILE A 63 -22.51 9.37 14.20
CA ILE A 63 -23.93 9.15 14.52
C ILE A 63 -24.28 7.67 14.41
N ILE A 64 -23.88 6.99 13.32
CA ILE A 64 -24.09 5.54 13.16
C ILE A 64 -23.44 4.77 14.32
N ALA A 65 -22.18 5.09 14.64
CA ALA A 65 -21.46 4.43 15.72
C ALA A 65 -22.06 4.70 17.11
N ARG A 66 -22.67 5.88 17.32
CA ARG A 66 -23.36 6.23 18.58
C ARG A 66 -24.70 5.53 18.73
N ASP A 67 -25.51 5.55 17.66
CA ASP A 67 -26.88 5.05 17.69
C ASP A 67 -26.95 3.54 17.48
N GLN A 68 -25.88 2.95 16.91
CA GLN A 68 -25.74 1.52 16.66
C GLN A 68 -26.86 0.92 15.82
N ASP A 69 -27.46 1.74 14.96
CA ASP A 69 -28.59 1.36 14.11
C ASP A 69 -28.12 1.24 12.65
N LEU A 70 -28.18 0.02 12.14
CA LEU A 70 -27.89 -0.32 10.75
C LEU A 70 -29.16 -0.55 9.93
N ASP A 71 -30.33 -0.21 10.46
CA ASP A 71 -31.57 -0.31 9.69
C ASP A 71 -31.47 0.53 8.40
N PRO A 72 -31.76 -0.05 7.23
CA PRO A 72 -31.65 0.66 5.96
C PRO A 72 -32.48 1.95 5.89
N THR A 73 -33.61 2.02 6.62
CA THR A 73 -34.46 3.21 6.70
C THR A 73 -33.80 4.31 7.52
N TYR A 74 -33.19 3.94 8.65
CA TYR A 74 -32.42 4.86 9.48
C TYR A 74 -31.22 5.41 8.70
N LEU A 75 -30.43 4.54 8.08
CA LEU A 75 -29.24 4.91 7.31
C LEU A 75 -29.58 5.80 6.11
N SER A 76 -30.66 5.49 5.39
CA SER A 76 -31.15 6.34 4.29
C SER A 76 -31.59 7.73 4.78
N GLY A 77 -32.29 7.80 5.92
CA GLY A 77 -32.71 9.07 6.52
C GLY A 77 -31.52 9.92 6.98
N LEU A 78 -30.53 9.30 7.61
CA LEU A 78 -29.31 9.96 8.04
C LEU A 78 -28.46 10.43 6.84
N ALA A 79 -28.29 9.58 5.83
CA ALA A 79 -27.58 9.91 4.59
C ALA A 79 -28.18 11.16 3.92
N ALA A 80 -29.51 11.20 3.79
CA ALA A 80 -30.23 12.34 3.23
C ALA A 80 -30.08 13.61 4.08
N TYR A 81 -30.08 13.49 5.41
CA TYR A 81 -29.91 14.62 6.32
C TYR A 81 -28.49 15.21 6.25
N MET A 82 -27.48 14.34 6.17
CA MET A 82 -26.06 14.72 6.18
C MET A 82 -25.52 15.08 4.79
N GLY A 83 -26.29 14.82 3.72
CA GLY A 83 -25.85 15.07 2.34
C GLY A 83 -24.76 14.11 1.88
N VAL A 84 -24.77 12.88 2.38
CA VAL A 84 -23.82 11.82 2.02
C VAL A 84 -24.54 10.64 1.40
N THR A 85 -23.80 9.75 0.75
CA THR A 85 -24.29 8.45 0.29
C THR A 85 -23.81 7.39 1.25
N VAL A 86 -24.73 6.54 1.74
CA VAL A 86 -24.39 5.34 2.51
C VAL A 86 -24.72 4.13 1.65
N SER A 87 -23.75 3.24 1.43
CA SER A 87 -23.95 2.01 0.65
C SER A 87 -23.55 0.80 1.48
N ASP A 88 -24.42 -0.23 1.45
CA ASP A 88 -24.15 -1.52 2.04
C ASP A 88 -23.20 -2.29 1.12
N LEU A 89 -22.05 -2.71 1.68
CA LEU A 89 -21.05 -3.51 0.99
C LEU A 89 -21.23 -5.01 1.25
N GLY A 90 -22.21 -5.38 2.08
CA GLY A 90 -22.41 -6.72 2.59
C GLY A 90 -21.73 -6.94 3.94
N ASN A 91 -22.15 -8.00 4.63
CA ASN A 91 -21.50 -8.52 5.84
C ASN A 91 -21.22 -7.46 6.92
N GLY A 92 -22.16 -6.53 7.14
CA GLY A 92 -22.03 -5.51 8.19
C GLY A 92 -21.00 -4.41 7.89
N ALA A 93 -20.51 -4.31 6.65
CA ALA A 93 -19.65 -3.23 6.17
C ALA A 93 -20.46 -2.24 5.31
N PHE A 94 -20.23 -0.95 5.55
CA PHE A 94 -20.89 0.14 4.83
C PHE A 94 -19.88 1.20 4.39
N SER A 95 -20.06 1.78 3.21
CA SER A 95 -19.35 2.98 2.78
C SER A 95 -20.18 4.22 3.02
N VAL A 96 -19.54 5.30 3.47
CA VAL A 96 -20.10 6.63 3.64
C VAL A 96 -19.30 7.59 2.77
N THR A 97 -19.93 8.12 1.72
CA THR A 97 -19.29 8.96 0.71
C THR A 97 -19.90 10.35 0.66
N GLY A 98 -19.08 11.38 0.82
CA GLY A 98 -19.44 12.78 0.60
C GLY A 98 -18.89 13.26 -0.74
N THR A 99 -19.73 13.90 -1.55
CA THR A 99 -19.30 14.50 -2.82
C THR A 99 -18.54 15.80 -2.57
N VAL A 100 -17.35 15.94 -3.14
CA VAL A 100 -16.60 17.21 -3.16
C VAL A 100 -17.05 17.99 -4.39
N ASP A 101 -16.92 17.39 -5.56
CA ASP A 101 -17.37 17.93 -6.84
C ASP A 101 -17.83 16.79 -7.78
N ALA A 102 -17.96 17.05 -9.09
CA ALA A 102 -18.40 16.05 -10.05
C ALA A 102 -17.39 14.91 -10.29
N ASP A 103 -16.12 15.13 -9.98
CA ASP A 103 -15.00 14.23 -10.29
C ASP A 103 -14.29 13.69 -9.03
N ALA A 104 -14.56 14.25 -7.85
CA ALA A 104 -13.91 13.89 -6.58
C ALA A 104 -14.92 13.64 -5.45
N SER A 105 -14.65 12.63 -4.64
CA SER A 105 -15.43 12.30 -3.45
C SER A 105 -14.53 11.92 -2.28
N VAL A 106 -15.06 12.14 -1.07
CA VAL A 106 -14.44 11.66 0.16
C VAL A 106 -15.21 10.44 0.63
N THR A 107 -14.55 9.29 0.70
CA THR A 107 -15.17 8.04 1.16
C THR A 107 -14.53 7.57 2.47
N SER A 108 -15.35 7.00 3.32
CA SER A 108 -14.93 6.32 4.54
C SER A 108 -15.82 5.12 4.79
N TYR A 109 -15.34 4.15 5.55
CA TYR A 109 -16.03 2.87 5.72
C TYR A 109 -16.30 2.58 7.18
N ILE A 110 -17.43 1.95 7.51
CA ILE A 110 -17.80 1.49 8.85
C ILE A 110 -18.17 0.01 8.83
N VAL A 111 -17.68 -0.73 9.82
CA VAL A 111 -17.86 -2.18 9.97
C VAL A 111 -18.39 -2.48 11.37
N TYR A 112 -19.37 -3.36 11.49
CA TYR A 112 -19.89 -3.85 12.76
C TYR A 112 -18.91 -4.83 13.43
N GLU A 113 -18.63 -4.70 14.74
CA GLU A 113 -17.59 -5.50 15.42
C GLU A 113 -17.83 -7.02 15.40
N ASP A 114 -19.08 -7.48 15.32
CA ASP A 114 -19.40 -8.91 15.23
C ASP A 114 -19.30 -9.46 13.80
N ALA A 115 -19.00 -8.62 12.81
CA ALA A 115 -18.74 -9.01 11.43
C ALA A 115 -17.26 -9.33 11.18
N LEU A 116 -16.63 -10.06 12.10
CA LEU A 116 -15.31 -10.63 11.85
C LEU A 116 -15.45 -11.76 10.83
N GLU A 117 -15.08 -11.47 9.60
CA GLU A 117 -14.98 -12.48 8.55
C GLU A 117 -13.56 -13.04 8.49
N THR A 118 -13.48 -14.32 8.10
CA THR A 118 -12.17 -14.91 7.83
C THR A 118 -11.60 -14.28 6.56
N SER A 119 -10.29 -14.04 6.53
CA SER A 119 -9.61 -13.53 5.32
C SER A 119 -9.92 -14.38 4.08
N TYR A 120 -10.14 -15.68 4.30
CA TYR A 120 -10.54 -16.60 3.25
C TYR A 120 -11.87 -16.19 2.59
N GLU A 121 -12.91 -16.03 3.41
CA GLU A 121 -14.25 -15.66 2.94
C GLU A 121 -14.27 -14.25 2.34
N THR A 122 -13.52 -13.32 2.92
CA THR A 122 -13.51 -11.92 2.49
C THR A 122 -12.91 -11.74 1.09
N PHE A 123 -11.79 -12.41 0.77
CA PHE A 123 -11.14 -12.18 -0.54
C PHE A 123 -10.50 -13.41 -1.17
N LEU A 124 -9.91 -14.34 -0.41
CA LEU A 124 -9.08 -15.42 -0.99
C LEU A 124 -9.87 -16.51 -1.73
N GLN A 125 -11.18 -16.62 -1.54
CA GLN A 125 -12.01 -17.54 -2.32
C GLN A 125 -12.27 -17.07 -3.76
N PHE A 126 -12.05 -15.78 -4.03
CA PHE A 126 -12.32 -15.17 -5.33
C PHE A 126 -11.04 -15.03 -6.15
N THR A 127 -11.18 -14.98 -7.48
CA THR A 127 -10.06 -14.63 -8.36
C THR A 127 -9.87 -13.12 -8.49
N GLY A 128 -10.89 -12.34 -8.11
CA GLY A 128 -10.98 -10.91 -8.34
C GLY A 128 -11.31 -10.58 -9.80
N SER A 129 -11.61 -11.56 -10.65
CA SER A 129 -11.97 -11.38 -12.07
C SER A 129 -13.46 -11.54 -12.34
N GLU A 130 -14.26 -11.81 -11.31
CA GLU A 130 -15.70 -11.99 -11.41
C GLU A 130 -16.37 -10.64 -11.79
N PRO A 131 -17.43 -10.65 -12.63
CA PRO A 131 -18.06 -9.42 -13.14
C PRO A 131 -18.59 -8.49 -12.05
N ASP A 132 -19.08 -9.06 -10.95
CA ASP A 132 -19.72 -8.34 -9.85
C ASP A 132 -18.80 -8.20 -8.62
N PHE A 133 -17.51 -8.55 -8.76
CA PHE A 133 -16.57 -8.48 -7.65
C PHE A 133 -16.27 -7.02 -7.27
N SER A 134 -16.50 -6.68 -6.01
CA SER A 134 -16.05 -5.43 -5.39
C SER A 134 -15.14 -5.77 -4.22
N LEU A 135 -13.92 -5.22 -4.23
CA LEU A 135 -12.96 -5.46 -3.15
C LEU A 135 -13.39 -4.71 -1.89
N ASP A 136 -13.51 -5.44 -0.78
CA ASP A 136 -13.76 -4.84 0.52
C ASP A 136 -12.64 -3.80 0.83
N PRO A 137 -12.99 -2.58 1.25
CA PRO A 137 -12.03 -1.52 1.58
C PRO A 137 -11.08 -1.86 2.73
N THR A 138 -11.44 -2.80 3.60
CA THR A 138 -10.55 -3.35 4.64
C THR A 138 -9.49 -4.28 4.07
N VAL A 139 -9.67 -4.77 2.84
CA VAL A 139 -8.66 -5.54 2.10
C VAL A 139 -7.71 -4.56 1.42
N ARG A 140 -6.86 -3.95 2.23
CA ARG A 140 -5.73 -3.11 1.82
C ARG A 140 -4.50 -3.55 2.59
N VAL A 141 -3.32 -3.19 2.09
CA VAL A 141 -2.06 -3.68 2.67
C VAL A 141 -1.90 -3.26 4.13
N GLU A 142 -2.22 -2.02 4.48
CA GLU A 142 -2.06 -1.55 5.85
C GLU A 142 -3.00 -2.27 6.82
N PRO A 143 -4.32 -2.36 6.61
CA PRO A 143 -5.19 -3.13 7.50
C PRO A 143 -4.85 -4.62 7.58
N ILE A 144 -4.48 -5.27 6.46
CA ILE A 144 -4.08 -6.69 6.46
C ILE A 144 -2.80 -6.86 7.30
N LEU A 145 -1.79 -6.01 7.08
CA LEU A 145 -0.55 -6.04 7.86
C LEU A 145 -0.81 -5.77 9.35
N VAL A 146 -1.65 -4.79 9.67
CA VAL A 146 -2.02 -4.45 11.04
C VAL A 146 -2.70 -5.64 11.73
N ALA A 147 -3.66 -6.27 11.07
CA ALA A 147 -4.35 -7.46 11.59
C ALA A 147 -3.35 -8.61 11.80
N TYR A 148 -2.50 -8.90 10.82
CA TYR A 148 -1.49 -9.95 10.93
C TYR A 148 -0.53 -9.68 12.08
N MET A 149 0.02 -8.46 12.17
CA MET A 149 1.00 -8.12 13.18
C MET A 149 0.41 -8.07 14.60
N THR A 150 -0.88 -7.75 14.73
CA THR A 150 -1.59 -7.86 16.01
C THR A 150 -1.65 -9.31 16.46
N GLN A 151 -2.13 -10.21 15.58
CA GLN A 151 -2.18 -11.66 15.86
C GLN A 151 -0.79 -12.24 16.11
N PHE A 152 0.21 -11.81 15.33
CA PHE A 152 1.60 -12.24 15.45
C PHE A 152 2.20 -11.88 16.81
N VAL A 153 2.02 -10.64 17.26
CA VAL A 153 2.55 -10.19 18.56
C VAL A 153 1.89 -10.91 19.72
N ASP A 154 0.57 -11.09 19.65
CA ASP A 154 -0.19 -11.83 20.66
C ASP A 154 0.27 -13.29 20.74
N ALA A 155 0.50 -13.95 19.59
CA ALA A 155 0.93 -15.35 19.51
C ALA A 155 2.40 -15.55 19.92
N GLU A 156 3.30 -14.74 19.39
CA GLU A 156 4.75 -14.91 19.56
C GLU A 156 5.23 -14.45 20.95
N TYR A 157 4.70 -13.33 21.44
CA TYR A 157 5.18 -12.72 22.70
C TYR A 157 4.21 -12.90 23.87
N GLY A 158 2.98 -13.37 23.63
CA GLY A 158 1.95 -13.46 24.68
C GLY A 158 1.57 -12.10 25.27
N LEU A 159 1.77 -11.02 24.51
CA LEU A 159 1.50 -9.64 24.91
C LEU A 159 0.29 -9.14 24.13
N THR A 160 -0.58 -8.35 24.76
CA THR A 160 -1.58 -7.59 24.00
C THR A 160 -0.88 -6.56 23.14
N ALA A 161 -0.97 -6.70 21.81
CA ALA A 161 -0.41 -5.71 20.89
C ALA A 161 -1.00 -4.31 21.17
N PRO A 162 -0.19 -3.24 21.07
CA PRO A 162 -0.73 -1.89 21.13
C PRO A 162 -1.62 -1.63 19.91
N THR A 163 -2.39 -0.53 19.94
CA THR A 163 -3.22 -0.14 18.80
C THR A 163 -2.35 0.23 17.59
N LEU A 164 -2.18 -0.74 16.68
CA LEU A 164 -1.51 -0.57 15.40
C LEU A 164 -2.55 -0.07 14.39
N THR A 165 -2.20 0.95 13.61
CA THR A 165 -3.17 1.66 12.75
C THR A 165 -2.67 1.86 11.31
N THR A 166 -1.35 1.82 11.13
CA THR A 166 -0.67 2.12 9.88
C THR A 166 0.58 1.26 9.71
N PHE A 167 1.06 1.12 8.48
CA PHE A 167 2.35 0.49 8.20
C PHE A 167 3.48 1.09 9.06
N GLN A 168 3.54 2.41 9.20
CA GLN A 168 4.57 3.07 10.02
C GLN A 168 4.42 2.74 11.51
N SER A 169 3.21 2.63 12.04
CA SER A 169 3.00 2.24 13.44
C SER A 169 3.50 0.83 13.73
N VAL A 170 3.30 -0.12 12.80
CA VAL A 170 3.86 -1.48 12.86
C VAL A 170 5.40 -1.41 12.90
N MET A 171 6.00 -0.68 11.97
CA MET A 171 7.47 -0.57 11.89
C MET A 171 8.06 0.06 13.15
N THR A 172 7.48 1.15 13.65
CA THR A 172 7.92 1.83 14.87
C THR A 172 7.75 0.94 16.10
N TYR A 173 6.62 0.24 16.22
CA TYR A 173 6.39 -0.68 17.33
C TYR A 173 7.45 -1.77 17.35
N TYR A 174 7.62 -2.48 16.23
CA TYR A 174 8.57 -3.58 16.15
C TYR A 174 9.99 -3.09 16.39
N GLU A 175 10.42 -1.96 15.78
CA GLU A 175 11.74 -1.37 16.02
C GLU A 175 11.99 -1.11 17.51
N ASN A 176 11.01 -0.52 18.21
CA ASN A 176 11.14 -0.23 19.63
C ASN A 176 11.19 -1.52 20.46
N THR A 177 10.37 -2.52 20.13
CA THR A 177 10.36 -3.82 20.79
C THR A 177 11.72 -4.49 20.62
N VAL A 178 12.21 -4.66 19.40
CA VAL A 178 13.48 -5.38 19.15
C VAL A 178 14.72 -4.64 19.67
N ARG A 179 14.67 -3.31 19.77
CA ARG A 179 15.80 -2.50 20.27
C ARG A 179 15.91 -2.53 21.79
N ILE A 180 14.79 -2.71 22.50
CA ILE A 180 14.72 -2.54 23.96
C ILE A 180 14.48 -3.88 24.68
N ALA A 181 13.87 -4.87 24.01
CA ALA A 181 13.54 -6.15 24.61
C ALA A 181 14.79 -6.96 24.98
N GLU A 182 14.77 -7.53 26.18
CA GLU A 182 15.73 -8.55 26.58
C GLU A 182 15.52 -9.80 25.71
N GLY A 183 16.62 -10.39 25.21
CA GLY A 183 16.58 -11.57 24.34
C GLY A 183 16.92 -11.30 22.87
N TYR A 184 16.91 -10.03 22.45
CA TYR A 184 17.31 -9.65 21.10
C TYR A 184 18.83 -9.46 20.96
N ALA A 185 19.39 -9.96 19.87
CA ALA A 185 20.75 -9.65 19.46
C ALA A 185 20.78 -8.33 18.68
N SER A 186 21.66 -7.41 19.07
CA SER A 186 21.91 -6.19 18.30
C SER A 186 23.24 -6.29 17.57
N ILE A 187 23.20 -6.20 16.24
CA ILE A 187 24.40 -6.29 15.40
C ILE A 187 24.45 -5.16 14.37
N THR A 188 25.62 -4.94 13.80
CA THR A 188 25.79 -4.00 12.68
C THR A 188 25.61 -4.70 11.35
N ALA A 189 25.28 -3.96 10.29
CA ALA A 189 25.24 -4.51 8.95
C ALA A 189 26.56 -5.19 8.54
N ALA A 190 27.71 -4.64 8.96
CA ALA A 190 29.03 -5.22 8.68
C ALA A 190 29.17 -6.64 9.27
N THR A 191 28.53 -6.93 10.39
CA THR A 191 28.54 -8.26 11.00
C THR A 191 27.91 -9.28 10.06
N LEU A 192 26.72 -9.02 9.50
CA LEU A 192 26.09 -9.91 8.52
C LEU A 192 26.89 -9.95 7.21
N GLN A 193 27.32 -8.80 6.70
CA GLN A 193 28.04 -8.72 5.42
C GLN A 193 29.35 -9.53 5.41
N ASN A 194 29.99 -9.71 6.57
CA ASN A 194 31.21 -10.48 6.72
C ASN A 194 30.98 -12.00 6.90
N MET A 195 29.74 -12.44 7.15
CA MET A 195 29.41 -13.87 7.20
C MET A 195 29.37 -14.45 5.77
N ALA A 196 29.74 -15.73 5.62
CA ALA A 196 29.67 -16.40 4.32
C ALA A 196 28.21 -16.60 3.88
N ASN A 197 27.40 -17.25 4.71
CA ASN A 197 25.94 -17.35 4.59
C ASN A 197 25.35 -16.94 5.94
N PRO A 198 24.90 -15.68 6.09
CA PRO A 198 24.36 -15.22 7.36
C PRO A 198 23.17 -16.07 7.82
N THR A 199 23.25 -16.61 9.04
CA THR A 199 22.15 -17.33 9.68
C THR A 199 21.80 -16.66 11.01
N ILE A 200 20.54 -16.28 11.15
CA ILE A 200 19.97 -15.65 12.33
C ILE A 200 19.14 -16.72 13.06
N ASN A 201 19.55 -17.07 14.28
CA ASN A 201 18.90 -18.11 15.11
C ASN A 201 18.31 -17.54 16.42
N VAL A 202 18.41 -16.23 16.60
CA VAL A 202 17.87 -15.49 17.75
C VAL A 202 17.34 -14.18 17.18
N ASP A 203 16.25 -13.67 17.74
CA ASP A 203 15.68 -12.43 17.26
C ASP A 203 16.74 -11.33 17.19
N THR A 204 16.88 -10.69 16.03
CA THR A 204 18.04 -9.84 15.74
C THR A 204 17.63 -8.50 15.16
N TYR A 205 18.14 -7.44 15.77
CA TYR A 205 18.14 -6.09 15.23
C TYR A 205 19.46 -5.79 14.52
N VAL A 206 19.38 -5.39 13.26
CA VAL A 206 20.53 -5.01 12.43
C VAL A 206 20.52 -3.52 12.19
N THR A 207 21.59 -2.84 12.61
CA THR A 207 21.75 -1.41 12.36
C THR A 207 22.41 -1.16 11.00
N GLY A 208 21.72 -0.41 10.15
CA GLY A 208 22.20 0.03 8.84
C GLY A 208 21.86 -0.92 7.69
N GLY A 209 22.10 -0.46 6.47
CA GLY A 209 21.82 -1.21 5.25
C GLY A 209 22.74 -2.42 5.05
N VAL A 210 22.16 -3.56 4.70
CA VAL A 210 22.84 -4.84 4.45
C VAL A 210 22.97 -5.09 2.96
N SER A 211 24.20 -5.33 2.49
CA SER A 211 24.46 -5.75 1.11
C SER A 211 25.21 -7.09 1.14
N LEU A 212 24.50 -8.17 0.88
CA LEU A 212 25.07 -9.50 0.79
C LEU A 212 25.56 -9.70 -0.65
N ALA A 213 26.88 -9.87 -0.81
CA ALA A 213 27.49 -10.11 -2.12
C ALA A 213 27.01 -11.43 -2.75
N ASN A 214 27.34 -11.67 -4.02
CA ASN A 214 26.86 -12.81 -4.81
C ASN A 214 27.02 -14.16 -4.07
N ASN A 215 25.99 -15.02 -4.22
CA ASN A 215 25.87 -16.36 -3.65
C ASN A 215 25.87 -16.44 -2.12
N LYS A 216 25.60 -15.32 -1.44
CA LYS A 216 25.39 -15.33 0.01
C LYS A 216 23.90 -15.45 0.31
N ASP A 217 23.56 -16.50 1.04
CA ASP A 217 22.18 -16.75 1.47
C ASP A 217 21.94 -16.15 2.85
N LEU A 218 20.81 -15.48 3.03
CA LEU A 218 20.31 -15.05 4.33
C LEU A 218 19.31 -16.08 4.84
N THR A 219 19.60 -16.71 5.97
CA THR A 219 18.69 -17.63 6.63
C THR A 219 18.22 -17.05 7.96
N ILE A 220 16.90 -16.93 8.13
CA ILE A 220 16.23 -16.60 9.38
C ILE A 220 15.61 -17.89 9.91
N ASN A 221 16.22 -18.49 10.93
CA ASN A 221 15.88 -19.82 11.40
C ASN A 221 15.27 -19.75 12.80
N SER A 222 13.94 -19.92 12.89
CA SER A 222 13.18 -19.89 14.15
C SER A 222 13.49 -18.63 14.97
N ALA A 223 13.51 -17.48 14.30
CA ALA A 223 13.87 -16.20 14.87
C ALA A 223 13.26 -15.08 14.03
N ASN A 224 13.21 -13.87 14.56
CA ASN A 224 12.77 -12.69 13.83
C ASN A 224 13.94 -11.78 13.49
N CYS A 225 13.88 -11.09 12.37
CA CYS A 225 14.94 -10.15 11.98
C CYS A 225 14.38 -8.80 11.58
N TYR A 226 14.91 -7.74 12.19
CA TYR A 226 14.65 -6.36 11.81
C TYR A 226 15.92 -5.73 11.26
N ILE A 227 15.90 -5.30 10.01
CA ILE A 227 16.99 -4.56 9.35
C ILE A 227 16.59 -3.10 9.26
N ASN A 228 17.28 -2.26 10.02
CA ASN A 228 17.14 -0.81 9.95
C ASN A 228 17.93 -0.23 8.76
N GLY A 229 17.39 -0.44 7.56
CA GLY A 229 17.93 0.06 6.31
C GLY A 229 17.58 -0.83 5.12
N ASN A 230 18.23 -0.56 3.99
CA ASN A 230 18.04 -1.37 2.78
C ASN A 230 18.65 -2.76 2.94
N LEU A 231 18.00 -3.78 2.35
CA LEU A 231 18.58 -5.11 2.16
C LEU A 231 18.79 -5.34 0.67
N THR A 232 20.01 -5.69 0.27
CA THR A 232 20.35 -6.09 -1.09
C THR A 232 20.98 -7.47 -1.07
N LEU A 233 20.39 -8.41 -1.80
CA LEU A 233 21.03 -9.67 -2.14
C LEU A 233 21.66 -9.57 -3.53
N GLY A 234 22.90 -10.00 -3.62
CA GLY A 234 23.64 -10.17 -4.86
C GLY A 234 23.03 -11.27 -5.73
N THR A 235 23.70 -11.54 -6.86
CA THR A 235 23.27 -12.62 -7.76
C THR A 235 23.27 -13.96 -7.01
N SER A 236 22.16 -14.70 -7.14
CA SER A 236 21.96 -16.05 -6.59
C SER A 236 22.10 -16.13 -5.07
N GLY A 237 21.78 -15.05 -4.36
CA GLY A 237 21.60 -15.11 -2.90
C GLY A 237 20.15 -15.35 -2.56
N ASP A 238 19.88 -16.40 -1.79
CA ASP A 238 18.52 -16.75 -1.36
C ASP A 238 18.18 -16.12 0.00
N ILE A 239 16.90 -15.83 0.23
CA ILE A 239 16.31 -15.57 1.55
C ILE A 239 15.49 -16.79 1.94
N THR A 240 15.85 -17.41 3.06
CA THR A 240 15.09 -18.50 3.66
C THR A 240 14.63 -18.08 5.04
N ILE A 241 13.33 -18.09 5.29
CA ILE A 241 12.72 -17.71 6.57
C ILE A 241 11.91 -18.92 7.05
N THR A 242 12.12 -19.40 8.27
CA THR A 242 11.27 -20.46 8.82
C THR A 242 9.81 -20.00 8.87
N ASP A 243 8.86 -20.89 8.60
CA ASP A 243 7.44 -20.57 8.72
C ASP A 243 7.12 -20.03 10.13
N GLY A 244 6.25 -19.03 10.20
CA GLY A 244 5.98 -18.28 11.44
C GLY A 244 7.05 -17.27 11.86
N SER A 245 8.22 -17.22 11.22
CA SER A 245 9.22 -16.17 11.45
C SER A 245 9.01 -14.96 10.53
N VAL A 246 9.48 -13.78 10.95
CA VAL A 246 9.34 -12.53 10.19
C VAL A 246 10.69 -11.87 9.88
N LEU A 247 10.87 -11.46 8.62
CA LEU A 247 11.94 -10.56 8.19
C LEU A 247 11.36 -9.18 7.88
N ILE A 248 11.81 -8.17 8.62
CA ILE A 248 11.41 -6.77 8.45
C ILE A 248 12.58 -5.96 7.88
N VAL A 249 12.32 -5.24 6.80
CA VAL A 249 13.26 -4.34 6.13
C VAL A 249 12.70 -2.91 6.21
N ASP A 250 13.27 -2.07 7.09
CA ASP A 250 12.97 -0.64 7.20
C ASP A 250 13.69 0.16 6.11
N GLY A 251 13.36 -0.18 4.87
CA GLY A 251 14.01 0.33 3.67
C GLY A 251 13.51 -0.40 2.44
N THR A 252 14.34 -0.42 1.41
CA THR A 252 14.08 -1.16 0.17
C THR A 252 14.71 -2.55 0.22
N LEU A 253 14.03 -3.54 -0.36
CA LEU A 253 14.56 -4.87 -0.59
C LEU A 253 14.86 -5.04 -2.08
N THR A 254 16.12 -5.32 -2.41
CA THR A 254 16.53 -5.63 -3.78
C THR A 254 17.12 -7.02 -3.84
N ILE A 255 16.59 -7.84 -4.73
CA ILE A 255 17.07 -9.19 -4.99
C ILE A 255 17.52 -9.25 -6.45
N LYS A 256 18.64 -9.94 -6.69
CA LYS A 256 19.27 -10.02 -8.01
C LYS A 256 19.36 -11.46 -8.49
N ASN A 257 19.03 -11.69 -9.77
CA ASN A 257 19.34 -12.88 -10.57
C ASN A 257 19.27 -14.25 -9.84
N ASN A 258 18.31 -15.11 -10.21
CA ASN A 258 18.29 -16.51 -9.75
C ASN A 258 18.28 -16.63 -8.22
N ALA A 259 17.55 -15.76 -7.56
CA ALA A 259 17.42 -15.72 -6.12
C ALA A 259 16.02 -16.13 -5.72
N LYS A 260 15.90 -16.68 -4.51
CA LYS A 260 14.65 -17.17 -3.97
C LYS A 260 14.27 -16.46 -2.68
N ILE A 261 12.98 -16.33 -2.43
CA ILE A 261 12.44 -16.00 -1.11
C ILE A 261 11.54 -17.16 -0.73
N THR A 262 11.81 -17.83 0.38
CA THR A 262 11.03 -19.01 0.80
C THR A 262 10.70 -18.99 2.29
N GLY A 263 9.50 -19.44 2.61
CA GLY A 263 8.96 -19.69 3.94
C GLY A 263 8.21 -18.48 4.52
N GLY A 264 8.56 -18.06 5.74
CA GLY A 264 7.80 -17.09 6.55
C GLY A 264 7.60 -15.69 5.95
N THR A 265 7.26 -14.72 6.79
CA THR A 265 6.75 -13.42 6.32
C THR A 265 7.87 -12.41 6.06
N VAL A 266 7.79 -11.68 4.95
CA VAL A 266 8.67 -10.54 4.64
C VAL A 266 7.86 -9.25 4.68
N ILE A 267 8.35 -8.24 5.41
CA ILE A 267 7.74 -6.91 5.49
C ILE A 267 8.76 -5.87 5.03
N VAL A 268 8.43 -5.12 3.99
CA VAL A 268 9.29 -4.12 3.36
C VAL A 268 8.61 -2.76 3.39
N LYS A 269 9.23 -1.78 4.07
CA LYS A 269 8.69 -0.41 4.13
C LYS A 269 8.76 0.33 2.80
N GLY A 270 9.78 0.05 2.00
CA GLY A 270 9.96 0.71 0.71
C GLY A 270 9.46 -0.17 -0.43
N ASN A 271 10.25 -0.18 -1.50
CA ASN A 271 10.03 -1.04 -2.65
C ASN A 271 10.68 -2.41 -2.46
N LEU A 272 10.05 -3.43 -3.05
CA LEU A 272 10.66 -4.72 -3.33
C LEU A 272 10.93 -4.80 -4.83
N THR A 273 12.21 -4.96 -5.20
CA THR A 273 12.63 -5.13 -6.59
C THR A 273 13.33 -6.45 -6.78
N ILE A 274 12.81 -7.27 -7.68
CA ILE A 274 13.46 -8.46 -8.19
C ILE A 274 14.02 -8.12 -9.56
N SER A 275 15.32 -7.85 -9.57
CA SER A 275 16.04 -7.45 -10.77
C SER A 275 16.79 -8.64 -11.35
N SER A 276 16.45 -8.98 -12.58
CA SER A 276 17.10 -10.06 -13.29
C SER A 276 17.69 -9.54 -14.59
N SER A 277 18.93 -9.93 -14.86
CA SER A 277 19.75 -9.55 -16.01
C SER A 277 19.83 -10.64 -17.07
N ASN A 278 19.33 -11.84 -16.78
CA ASN A 278 19.40 -13.01 -17.68
C ASN A 278 17.99 -13.52 -18.04
N ASN A 279 17.78 -13.95 -19.29
CA ASN A 279 16.49 -14.48 -19.78
C ASN A 279 16.28 -15.96 -19.40
N ASN A 280 17.24 -16.60 -18.74
CA ASN A 280 17.21 -18.04 -18.46
C ASN A 280 17.23 -18.34 -16.95
N THR A 281 17.04 -17.34 -16.10
CA THR A 281 17.00 -17.49 -14.65
C THR A 281 15.59 -17.25 -14.17
N TYR A 282 15.14 -18.11 -13.25
CA TYR A 282 13.84 -17.99 -12.59
C TYR A 282 14.07 -17.57 -11.15
N GLU A 283 13.32 -16.56 -10.73
CA GLU A 283 13.26 -16.14 -9.33
C GLU A 283 12.03 -16.79 -8.68
N TYR A 284 12.22 -17.46 -7.55
CA TYR A 284 11.13 -18.18 -6.87
C TYR A 284 10.72 -17.42 -5.62
N ILE A 285 9.43 -17.19 -5.45
CA ILE A 285 8.88 -16.59 -4.25
C ILE A 285 7.84 -17.56 -3.72
N HIS A 286 8.11 -18.16 -2.56
CA HIS A 286 7.19 -19.01 -1.81
C HIS A 286 7.11 -18.42 -0.39
N SER A 287 6.45 -17.27 -0.23
CA SER A 287 6.42 -16.52 1.03
C SER A 287 5.26 -15.55 1.04
N THR A 288 4.87 -15.07 2.22
CA THR A 288 3.99 -13.90 2.34
C THR A 288 4.80 -12.63 2.42
N ILE A 289 4.47 -11.68 1.56
CA ILE A 289 5.22 -10.43 1.42
C ILE A 289 4.29 -9.23 1.55
N TYR A 290 4.58 -8.37 2.52
CA TYR A 290 4.00 -7.04 2.66
C TYR A 290 4.99 -6.00 2.16
N VAL A 291 4.60 -5.22 1.17
CA VAL A 291 5.39 -4.12 0.59
C VAL A 291 4.55 -2.84 0.71
N ARG A 292 5.03 -1.83 1.43
CA ARG A 292 4.27 -0.57 1.56
C ARG A 292 4.10 0.12 0.21
N ASP A 293 5.18 0.17 -0.57
CA ASP A 293 5.19 0.93 -1.81
C ASP A 293 4.95 0.00 -3.02
N THR A 294 5.97 -0.24 -3.83
CA THR A 294 5.84 -0.98 -5.08
C THR A 294 6.62 -2.30 -5.05
N PHE A 295 5.96 -3.37 -5.49
CA PHE A 295 6.64 -4.58 -5.96
C PHE A 295 6.93 -4.45 -7.45
N THR A 296 8.16 -4.77 -7.85
CA THR A 296 8.53 -4.88 -9.27
C THR A 296 9.36 -6.14 -9.47
N SER A 297 8.90 -6.97 -10.40
CA SER A 297 9.75 -8.02 -10.97
C SER A 297 10.11 -7.63 -12.40
N ASP A 298 11.39 -7.64 -12.74
CA ASP A 298 11.84 -7.29 -14.10
C ASP A 298 11.87 -8.49 -15.07
N ARG A 299 11.84 -9.73 -14.55
CA ARG A 299 11.83 -10.98 -15.35
C ARG A 299 11.17 -12.16 -14.62
N HIS A 300 11.37 -13.36 -15.18
CA HIS A 300 10.79 -14.66 -14.86
C HIS A 300 10.64 -14.95 -13.36
N VAL A 301 9.46 -14.64 -12.82
CA VAL A 301 9.11 -14.94 -11.43
C VAL A 301 8.17 -16.15 -11.37
N VAL A 302 8.42 -17.04 -10.43
CA VAL A 302 7.56 -18.17 -10.10
C VAL A 302 7.04 -17.96 -8.68
N PHE A 303 5.73 -17.80 -8.54
CA PHE A 303 5.03 -17.58 -7.28
C PHE A 303 4.39 -18.89 -6.83
N GLY A 304 4.69 -19.35 -5.62
CA GLY A 304 4.03 -20.51 -4.99
C GLY A 304 3.92 -21.79 -5.84
N ASP A 305 3.44 -22.85 -5.22
CA ASP A 305 3.01 -24.07 -5.92
C ASP A 305 2.13 -24.93 -5.01
N ALA A 306 1.66 -26.07 -5.53
CA ALA A 306 0.82 -26.98 -4.76
C ALA A 306 1.57 -27.69 -3.61
N THR A 307 2.90 -27.62 -3.56
CA THR A 307 3.74 -28.28 -2.54
C THR A 307 4.03 -27.34 -1.38
N TYR A 308 4.39 -26.09 -1.68
CA TYR A 308 4.79 -25.07 -0.71
C TYR A 308 3.69 -24.04 -0.42
N GLY A 309 2.56 -24.13 -1.11
CA GLY A 309 1.44 -23.22 -0.96
C GLY A 309 1.53 -21.97 -1.85
N PRO A 310 0.51 -21.10 -1.79
CA PRO A 310 0.48 -19.87 -2.55
C PRO A 310 1.50 -18.84 -2.05
N THR A 311 1.87 -17.91 -2.93
CA THR A 311 2.46 -16.63 -2.49
C THR A 311 1.35 -15.64 -2.17
N PHE A 312 1.46 -14.96 -1.04
CA PHE A 312 0.65 -13.78 -0.77
C PHE A 312 1.50 -12.53 -0.94
N LEU A 313 1.03 -11.59 -1.76
CA LEU A 313 1.75 -10.37 -2.09
C LEU A 313 0.85 -9.16 -1.89
N PHE A 314 1.11 -8.43 -0.82
CA PHE A 314 0.34 -7.25 -0.43
C PHE A 314 1.19 -6.00 -0.73
N CYS A 315 0.84 -5.23 -1.77
CA CYS A 315 1.57 -4.01 -2.19
C CYS A 315 0.73 -2.74 -2.01
N GLY A 316 1.14 -1.77 -1.18
CA GLY A 316 0.30 -0.60 -0.89
C GLY A 316 0.07 0.30 -2.11
N LEU A 317 1.03 0.34 -3.05
CA LEU A 317 0.89 1.03 -4.33
C LEU A 317 0.75 0.03 -5.48
N ASN A 318 1.85 -0.29 -6.14
CA ASN A 318 1.83 -0.99 -7.41
C ASN A 318 2.40 -2.40 -7.27
N CYS A 319 1.76 -3.37 -7.92
CA CYS A 319 2.36 -4.66 -8.23
C CYS A 319 2.65 -4.70 -9.73
N ASN A 320 3.93 -4.64 -10.10
CA ASN A 320 4.37 -4.58 -11.49
C ASN A 320 5.07 -5.87 -11.92
N LEU A 321 4.37 -6.64 -12.74
CA LEU A 321 4.83 -7.87 -13.41
C LEU A 321 5.00 -7.67 -14.94
N ASP A 322 4.88 -6.45 -15.44
CA ASP A 322 5.08 -6.10 -16.86
C ASP A 322 6.07 -4.93 -17.01
N SER A 323 7.04 -4.78 -16.09
CA SER A 323 8.08 -3.75 -16.21
C SER A 323 8.97 -3.95 -17.44
N ASN A 324 8.93 -5.14 -18.05
CA ASN A 324 9.65 -5.49 -19.27
C ASN A 324 8.77 -6.40 -20.15
N LYS A 325 8.74 -6.15 -21.46
CA LYS A 325 7.94 -6.94 -22.43
C LYS A 325 8.31 -8.43 -22.50
N SER A 326 9.48 -8.82 -21.98
CA SER A 326 9.91 -10.22 -21.87
C SER A 326 9.65 -10.83 -20.50
N ASN A 327 8.95 -10.12 -19.60
CA ASN A 327 8.65 -10.62 -18.29
C ASN A 327 7.64 -11.78 -18.35
N THR A 328 7.85 -12.79 -17.51
CA THR A 328 6.92 -13.90 -17.35
C THR A 328 6.67 -14.08 -15.87
N ALA A 329 5.43 -14.36 -15.50
CA ALA A 329 5.08 -14.67 -14.13
C ALA A 329 4.18 -15.90 -14.12
N THR A 330 4.50 -16.90 -13.30
CA THR A 330 3.72 -18.14 -13.23
C THR A 330 3.49 -18.60 -11.80
N GLY A 331 2.46 -19.42 -11.58
CA GLY A 331 2.24 -20.15 -10.33
C GLY A 331 0.99 -19.70 -9.57
N ILE A 332 0.99 -19.83 -8.25
CA ILE A 332 -0.14 -19.52 -7.35
C ILE A 332 0.15 -18.24 -6.57
N LEU A 333 -0.62 -17.18 -6.84
CA LEU A 333 -0.45 -15.84 -6.28
C LEU A 333 -1.80 -15.28 -5.79
N TYR A 334 -1.80 -14.73 -4.58
CA TYR A 334 -2.83 -13.83 -4.09
C TYR A 334 -2.24 -12.43 -3.92
N ALA A 335 -2.64 -11.50 -4.77
CA ALA A 335 -2.10 -10.14 -4.77
C ALA A 335 -3.17 -9.12 -4.36
N VAL A 336 -2.90 -8.32 -3.32
CA VAL A 336 -3.71 -7.11 -3.00
C VAL A 336 -2.86 -5.88 -3.26
N CYS A 337 -3.36 -4.96 -4.08
CA CYS A 337 -2.65 -3.72 -4.37
C CYS A 337 -3.55 -2.57 -4.78
N ASN A 338 -2.98 -1.37 -4.93
CA ASN A 338 -3.73 -0.26 -5.54
C ASN A 338 -3.79 -0.42 -7.06
N ASN A 339 -2.64 -0.70 -7.69
CA ASN A 339 -2.57 -0.96 -9.13
C ASN A 339 -1.82 -2.26 -9.42
N PHE A 340 -2.41 -3.09 -10.29
CA PHE A 340 -1.80 -4.31 -10.80
C PHE A 340 -1.49 -4.20 -12.28
N TYR A 341 -0.24 -4.49 -12.66
CA TYR A 341 0.25 -4.48 -14.04
C TYR A 341 0.80 -5.87 -14.40
N GLY A 342 0.01 -6.68 -15.09
CA GLY A 342 0.34 -8.04 -15.52
C GLY A 342 -0.32 -8.42 -16.85
N ASN A 343 -0.44 -7.47 -17.77
CA ASN A 343 -1.07 -7.61 -19.10
C ASN A 343 -0.23 -8.40 -20.11
N ASN A 344 0.99 -8.81 -19.76
CA ASN A 344 1.82 -9.63 -20.63
C ASN A 344 1.22 -11.02 -20.81
N ALA A 345 1.18 -11.54 -22.05
CA ALA A 345 0.64 -12.87 -22.34
C ALA A 345 1.39 -14.02 -21.64
N ALA A 346 2.63 -13.78 -21.21
CA ALA A 346 3.41 -14.75 -20.45
C ALA A 346 3.21 -14.67 -18.92
N VAL A 347 2.27 -13.84 -18.46
CA VAL A 347 1.77 -13.84 -17.07
C VAL A 347 0.60 -14.81 -16.99
N VAL A 348 0.84 -15.98 -16.38
CA VAL A 348 -0.10 -17.09 -16.25
C VAL A 348 -0.20 -17.48 -14.77
N LEU A 349 -1.18 -16.91 -14.08
CA LEU A 349 -1.33 -17.03 -12.63
C LEU A 349 -2.60 -17.78 -12.25
N SER A 350 -2.56 -18.40 -11.08
CA SER A 350 -3.73 -18.94 -10.37
C SER A 350 -3.82 -18.31 -8.97
N GLY A 351 -5.00 -18.30 -8.35
CA GLY A 351 -5.24 -17.62 -7.07
C GLY A 351 -6.17 -16.42 -7.26
N GLY A 352 -5.72 -15.23 -6.86
CA GLY A 352 -6.53 -14.02 -6.96
C GLY A 352 -5.73 -12.72 -7.04
N VAL A 353 -6.23 -11.76 -7.82
CA VAL A 353 -5.62 -10.44 -7.98
C VAL A 353 -6.67 -9.37 -7.70
N TYR A 354 -6.46 -8.64 -6.61
CA TYR A 354 -7.36 -7.64 -6.09
C TYR A 354 -6.67 -6.27 -6.16
N ALA A 355 -7.10 -5.45 -7.11
CA ALA A 355 -6.58 -4.10 -7.30
C ALA A 355 -7.68 -3.07 -7.07
N ALA A 356 -7.40 -2.05 -6.26
CA ALA A 356 -8.38 -1.02 -5.89
C ALA A 356 -8.67 -0.03 -7.02
N SER A 357 -7.66 0.30 -7.84
CA SER A 357 -7.78 1.31 -8.91
C SER A 357 -7.56 0.70 -10.29
N THR A 358 -6.33 0.35 -10.64
CA THR A 358 -6.01 -0.21 -11.96
C THR A 358 -5.76 -1.71 -11.90
N LYS A 359 -6.44 -2.48 -12.76
CA LYS A 359 -6.23 -3.92 -12.88
C LYS A 359 -5.97 -4.31 -14.34
N GLN A 360 -4.70 -4.49 -14.70
CA GLN A 360 -4.30 -4.93 -16.03
C GLN A 360 -3.86 -6.39 -15.98
N LEU A 361 -4.72 -7.28 -16.48
CA LEU A 361 -4.47 -8.73 -16.53
C LEU A 361 -4.12 -9.17 -17.95
N SER A 362 -3.45 -10.31 -18.06
CA SER A 362 -3.24 -10.97 -19.35
C SER A 362 -4.59 -11.41 -19.93
N ALA A 363 -4.64 -11.69 -21.23
CA ALA A 363 -5.87 -12.15 -21.89
C ALA A 363 -6.42 -13.48 -21.30
N SER A 364 -5.57 -14.24 -20.61
CA SER A 364 -5.95 -15.48 -19.93
C SER A 364 -6.61 -15.25 -18.56
N GLY A 365 -6.55 -14.03 -18.02
CA GLY A 365 -7.05 -13.71 -16.69
C GLY A 365 -6.28 -14.42 -15.57
N ILE A 366 -6.96 -14.63 -14.43
CA ILE A 366 -6.46 -15.38 -13.28
C ILE A 366 -7.27 -16.67 -13.14
N ALA A 367 -6.59 -17.81 -13.08
CA ALA A 367 -7.25 -19.09 -12.83
C ALA A 367 -7.59 -19.26 -11.34
N ALA A 368 -8.70 -19.92 -11.02
CA ALA A 368 -9.02 -20.24 -9.62
C ALA A 368 -7.98 -21.22 -9.04
N ASN A 369 -7.59 -20.98 -7.78
CA ASN A 369 -6.76 -21.91 -7.03
C ASN A 369 -7.65 -22.90 -6.28
N ALA A 370 -7.70 -24.15 -6.75
CA ALA A 370 -8.52 -25.19 -6.14
C ALA A 370 -7.89 -25.84 -4.89
N THR A 371 -6.66 -25.49 -4.53
CA THR A 371 -5.94 -26.12 -3.40
C THR A 371 -5.98 -25.32 -2.11
N LEU A 372 -6.33 -24.02 -2.17
CA LEU A 372 -6.56 -23.23 -0.96
C LEU A 372 -8.03 -23.33 -0.57
N ASP A 373 -8.30 -23.71 0.68
CA ASP A 373 -9.64 -23.77 1.24
C ASP A 373 -9.71 -23.00 2.57
N GLY A 374 -10.94 -22.81 3.08
CA GLY A 374 -11.19 -22.05 4.31
C GLY A 374 -10.72 -22.74 5.59
N SER A 375 -10.15 -23.94 5.51
CA SER A 375 -9.53 -24.64 6.65
C SER A 375 -8.01 -24.50 6.70
N ALA A 376 -7.40 -23.85 5.70
CA ALA A 376 -5.98 -23.55 5.68
C ALA A 376 -5.60 -22.65 6.86
N ASP A 377 -4.47 -22.94 7.50
CA ASP A 377 -3.86 -22.10 8.54
C ASP A 377 -3.23 -20.87 7.90
N LEU A 378 -4.05 -19.85 7.66
CA LEU A 378 -3.63 -18.61 7.00
C LEU A 378 -2.59 -17.86 7.84
N PHE A 379 -2.77 -17.87 9.17
CA PHE A 379 -1.82 -17.27 10.10
C PHE A 379 -0.42 -17.87 9.99
N ALA A 380 -0.30 -19.21 9.93
CA ALA A 380 0.99 -19.88 9.71
C ALA A 380 1.62 -19.51 8.35
N MET A 381 0.78 -19.18 7.35
CA MET A 381 1.24 -18.69 6.05
C MET A 381 1.57 -17.19 6.04
N GLY A 382 1.35 -16.44 7.12
CA GLY A 382 1.66 -15.01 7.19
C GLY A 382 0.49 -14.06 6.83
N VAL A 383 -0.71 -14.60 6.70
CA VAL A 383 -1.95 -13.86 6.41
C VAL A 383 -2.80 -13.84 7.69
N PRO A 384 -3.45 -12.73 8.06
CA PRO A 384 -4.30 -12.76 9.25
C PRO A 384 -5.45 -13.75 9.06
N ASP A 385 -5.87 -14.46 10.11
CA ASP A 385 -7.00 -15.39 9.99
C ASP A 385 -8.34 -14.65 9.78
N THR A 386 -8.43 -13.43 10.30
CA THR A 386 -9.61 -12.56 10.23
C THR A 386 -9.21 -11.15 9.84
N LEU A 387 -10.02 -10.51 9.00
CA LEU A 387 -9.89 -9.10 8.68
C LEU A 387 -10.97 -8.31 9.40
N GLY A 388 -10.53 -7.27 10.12
CA GLY A 388 -11.44 -6.35 10.76
C GLY A 388 -10.71 -5.42 11.71
N VAL A 389 -10.09 -4.35 11.21
CA VAL A 389 -9.72 -3.24 12.11
C VAL A 389 -9.59 -1.90 11.39
N SER A 390 -10.24 -0.88 11.96
CA SER A 390 -9.70 0.48 11.99
C SER A 390 -10.00 1.12 13.35
N THR A 391 -9.07 1.96 13.76
CA THR A 391 -8.67 2.31 15.13
C THR A 391 -9.35 3.57 15.65
N GLY A 392 -10.67 3.58 15.55
CA GLY A 392 -11.53 4.65 16.03
C GLY A 392 -12.96 4.16 15.99
N GLY A 393 -13.57 4.06 17.16
CA GLY A 393 -14.91 3.52 17.29
C GLY A 393 -15.37 3.53 18.74
N PHE A 394 -16.65 3.82 18.94
CA PHE A 394 -17.35 3.42 20.16
C PHE A 394 -17.50 1.90 20.15
N PRO A 395 -17.66 1.22 21.31
CA PRO A 395 -17.87 -0.23 21.33
C PRO A 395 -18.98 -0.65 20.36
N GLY A 396 -18.74 -1.61 19.47
CA GLY A 396 -19.70 -2.12 18.49
C GLY A 396 -19.47 -1.74 17.02
N PHE A 397 -18.74 -0.66 16.71
CA PHE A 397 -18.48 -0.24 15.32
C PHE A 397 -17.05 0.28 15.10
N ARG A 398 -16.43 -0.11 13.98
CA ARG A 398 -15.08 0.30 13.56
C ARG A 398 -15.15 1.06 12.24
N PHE A 399 -14.50 2.20 12.10
CA PHE A 399 -14.49 2.92 10.81
C PHE A 399 -13.13 3.46 10.41
N THR A 400 -12.90 3.61 9.10
CA THR A 400 -11.69 4.22 8.53
C THR A 400 -11.74 5.74 8.69
N TYR A 401 -10.59 6.41 8.53
CA TYR A 401 -10.63 7.86 8.30
C TYR A 401 -11.05 8.15 6.86
N PRO A 402 -11.76 9.26 6.61
CA PRO A 402 -12.14 9.64 5.26
C PRO A 402 -10.90 9.92 4.41
N ALA A 403 -10.85 9.35 3.21
CA ALA A 403 -9.82 9.60 2.19
C ALA A 403 -10.48 10.17 0.93
N ILE A 404 -9.74 10.99 0.18
CA ILE A 404 -10.14 11.40 -1.17
C ILE A 404 -9.85 10.23 -2.10
N ASP A 405 -10.86 9.78 -2.83
CA ASP A 405 -10.73 8.84 -3.95
C ASP A 405 -10.46 9.59 -5.27
#